data_AF-G4SUW9-F1
#
_entry.id   AF-G4SUW9-F1
#
_cell.length_a   1.000
_cell.length_b   1.000
_cell.length_c   1.000
_cell.angle_alpha   90.00
_cell.angle_beta   90.00
_cell.angle_gamma   90.00
#
_symmetry.space_group_name_H-M   'P 1'
#
loop_
_entity.id
_entity.type
_entity.pdbx_description
1 polymer ?
#
loop_
_entity_poly.entity_id
_entity_poly.type
_entity_poly.pdbx_seq_one_letter_code
_entity_poly.pdbx_strand_id
1 'polypeptide(L)' 'MKANTQEKHFEAAIEHHLLNNGYQPGDSQDFDPELCLEKDRFIAFIQATQA' A
#
# COMPACT_ATOMS: atom_id res chain seq x y z
N MET A 1 -32.16 -0.49 13.11
CA MET A 1 -31.06 0.48 13.31
C MET A 1 -30.29 0.58 12.01
N LYS A 2 -30.11 1.77 11.42
CA LYS A 2 -29.21 1.93 10.26
C LYS A 2 -27.79 1.72 10.77
N ALA A 3 -27.07 0.74 10.22
CA ALA A 3 -25.66 0.55 10.50
C ALA A 3 -24.93 1.85 10.11
N ASN A 4 -24.23 2.45 11.05
CA ASN A 4 -23.43 3.64 10.80
C ASN A 4 -22.13 3.19 10.10
N THR A 5 -22.23 2.89 8.81
CA THR A 5 -21.12 2.49 7.94
C THR A 5 -20.26 3.70 7.54
N GLN A 6 -19.84 4.51 8.52
CA GLN A 6 -18.92 5.61 8.25
C GLN A 6 -17.64 5.02 7.65
N GLU A 7 -17.32 5.44 6.43
CA GLU A 7 -16.22 4.90 5.60
C GLU A 7 -14.90 4.76 6.37
N LYS A 8 -14.63 5.67 7.30
CA LYS A 8 -13.47 5.63 8.21
C LYS A 8 -13.27 4.30 8.96
N HIS A 9 -14.35 3.61 9.33
CA HIS A 9 -14.25 2.32 10.02
C HIS A 9 -13.96 1.18 9.06
N PHE A 10 -14.35 1.33 7.79
CA PHE A 10 -14.03 0.39 6.72
C PHE A 10 -12.57 0.55 6.29
N GLU A 11 -12.09 1.77 6.10
CA GLU A 11 -10.70 2.05 5.74
C GLU A 11 -9.73 1.47 6.77
N ALA A 12 -9.97 1.74 8.06
CA ALA A 12 -9.14 1.18 9.14
C ALA A 12 -9.18 -0.35 9.19
N ALA A 13 -10.34 -0.98 8.92
CA ALA A 13 -10.45 -2.42 8.88
C ALA A 13 -9.71 -3.03 7.67
N ILE A 14 -9.78 -2.37 6.51
CA ILE A 14 -9.06 -2.76 5.30
C ILE A 14 -7.56 -2.62 5.51
N GLU A 15 -7.10 -1.48 6.01
CA GLU A 15 -5.69 -1.22 6.32
C GLU A 15 -5.16 -2.24 7.32
N HIS A 16 -5.88 -2.49 8.41
CA HIS A 16 -5.51 -3.50 9.40
C HIS A 16 -5.39 -4.90 8.78
N HIS A 17 -6.35 -5.29 7.93
CA HIS A 17 -6.29 -6.57 7.24
C HIS A 17 -5.07 -6.67 6.31
N LEU A 18 -4.83 -5.63 5.50
CA LEU A 18 -3.71 -5.56 4.57
C LEU A 18 -2.37 -5.68 5.29
N LEU A 19 -2.14 -4.87 6.33
CA LEU A 19 -0.89 -4.88 7.11
C LEU A 19 -0.60 -6.24 7.74
N ASN A 20 -1.64 -6.97 8.15
CA ASN A 20 -1.50 -8.32 8.70
C ASN A 20 -1.29 -9.42 7.64
N ASN A 21 -1.48 -9.12 6.35
CA ASN A 21 -1.40 -10.08 5.25
C ASN A 21 -0.31 -9.75 4.23
N GLY A 22 0.76 -9.08 4.68
CA GLY A 22 1.96 -8.85 3.86
C GLY A 22 1.90 -7.63 2.96
N TYR A 23 0.85 -6.80 3.06
CA TYR A 23 0.90 -5.47 2.48
C TYR A 23 1.92 -4.61 3.23
N GLN A 24 2.76 -3.91 2.48
CA GLN A 24 3.66 -2.90 3.01
C GLN A 24 3.12 -1.52 2.60
N PRO A 25 2.89 -0.61 3.57
CA PRO A 25 2.50 0.75 3.26
C PRO A 25 3.64 1.46 2.52
N GLY A 26 3.29 2.22 1.49
CA GLY A 26 4.24 3.11 0.81
C GLY A 26 4.25 4.50 1.45
N ASP A 27 5.29 5.29 1.19
CA ASP A 27 5.34 6.72 1.48
C ASP A 27 5.18 7.51 0.18
N SER A 28 4.26 8.48 0.19
CA SER A 28 4.08 9.41 -0.93
C SER A 28 5.34 10.20 -1.30
N GLN A 29 6.27 10.37 -0.36
CA GLN A 29 7.55 11.06 -0.58
C GLN A 29 8.51 10.25 -1.45
N ASP A 30 8.36 8.92 -1.46
CA ASP A 30 9.21 8.01 -2.23
C ASP A 30 8.71 7.80 -3.66
N PHE A 31 7.53 8.34 -3.98
CA PHE A 31 6.94 8.28 -5.31
C PHE A 31 7.53 9.35 -6.23
N ASP A 32 8.17 8.91 -7.33
CA ASP A 32 8.63 9.79 -8.39
C ASP A 32 7.49 10.02 -9.41
N PRO A 33 6.95 11.25 -9.54
CA PRO A 33 5.85 11.53 -10.45
C PRO A 33 6.27 11.61 -11.92
N GLU A 34 7.54 11.86 -12.23
CA GLU A 34 8.03 11.88 -13.61
C GLU A 34 8.12 10.45 -14.17
N LEU A 35 8.55 9.50 -13.33
CA LEU A 35 8.62 8.09 -13.68
C LEU A 35 7.35 7.30 -13.34
N CYS A 36 6.45 7.90 -12.55
CA CYS A 36 5.24 7.26 -12.01
C CYS A 36 5.55 6.00 -11.18
N LEU A 37 6.62 6.01 -10.38
CA LEU A 37 7.15 4.83 -9.69
C LEU A 37 7.78 5.18 -8.33
N GLU A 38 7.64 4.27 -7.35
CA GLU A 38 8.51 4.21 -6.17
C GLU A 38 9.80 3.46 -6.56
N LYS A 39 10.89 4.19 -6.82
CA LYS A 39 12.11 3.64 -7.45
C LYS A 39 12.69 2.46 -6.68
N ASP A 40 12.86 2.59 -5.38
CA ASP A 40 13.49 1.55 -4.55
C ASP A 40 12.65 0.28 -4.51
N ARG A 41 11.33 0.43 -4.41
CA ARG A 41 10.38 -0.68 -4.47
C ARG A 41 10.43 -1.41 -5.81
N PHE A 42 10.54 -0.66 -6.91
CA PHE A 42 10.66 -1.23 -8.25
C PHE A 42 11.98 -1.99 -8.44
N ILE A 43 13.11 -1.42 -8.01
CA ILE A 43 14.41 -2.09 -8.11
C ILE A 43 14.46 -3.36 -7.24
N ALA A 44 13.94 -3.30 -6.02
CA ALA A 44 13.85 -4.47 -5.14
C ALA A 44 12.99 -5.58 -5.78
N PHE A 45 11.88 -5.23 -6.43
CA PHE A 45 11.05 -6.19 -7.17
C PHE A 45 11.82 -6.86 -8.32
N ILE A 46 12.56 -6.10 -9.14
CA ILE A 46 13.37 -6.66 -10.23
C ILE A 46 14.39 -7.66 -9.66
N GLN A 47 15.12 -7.26 -8.61
CA GLN A 47 16.14 -8.11 -7.99
C GLN A 47 15.54 -9.41 -7.43
N ALA A 48 14.35 -9.35 -6.83
CA ALA A 48 13.69 -10.50 -6.24
C ALA A 48 13.12 -11.48 -7.29
N THR A 49 12.84 -11.03 -8.50
CA THR A 49 12.09 -11.81 -9.51
C THR A 49 12.95 -12.31 -10.67
N GLN A 50 14.17 -11.80 -10.85
CA GLN A 50 15.06 -12.14 -11.96
C GLN A 50 16.22 -13.08 -11.55
N ALA A 51 16.05 -13.87 -10.48
CA ALA A 51 17.01 -14.90 -10.05
C ALA A 51 16.97 -16.16 -10.92
#